data_AF-A0A7G2LVS8-F1
#
_entry.id   AF-A0A7G2LVS8-F1
#
_cell.length_a   1.000
_cell.length_b   1.000
_cell.length_c   1.000
_cell.angle_alpha   90.00
_cell.angle_beta   90.00
_cell.angle_gamma   90.00
#
_symmetry.space_group_name_H-M   'P 1'
#
loop_
_entity.id
_entity.type
_entity.pdbx_description
1 polymer ?
#
loop_
_entity_poly.entity_id
_entity_poly.type
_entity_poly.pdbx_seq_one_letter_code
_entity_poly.pdbx_strand_id
1 'polypeptide(L)'
;MLDGYTAEILARVQFAFTVSFHIIFPAFSIGLASFLAVLNALWLWKREETYLKLFNYWKKIFAVAFGMGVVSGIVMSYQIGTNWSVFSDKAGPVVGPLMAYEVLSAFFLEAGFLGIMLFGRKRVGDGLHMFATALVALGTLASATWILSVNSWMQTPAGFGINDVGQFVPEDWWAIVFNPSFPYRLVHMVLAAYLTTALVVGAVGGLHLLRDHADRAARRMFSMAMWMLLLVTPLQILAGDMHGLNTLEHQPAKVMAMEGHYDSHPDGAPLILFGIPNPEEKRINYAIQIPKLSSLILKHDLNAPLDGLDTIPDEDEP
;
A
#
# COMPACT_ATOMS: atom_id res chain seq x y z
N MET A 1 31.99 -0.59 17.14
CA MET A 1 30.59 -0.10 17.35
C MET A 1 29.55 -0.91 16.55
N LEU A 2 29.96 -1.73 15.57
CA LEU A 2 29.06 -2.62 14.82
C LEU A 2 29.45 -4.10 14.94
N ASP A 3 30.37 -4.44 15.85
CA ASP A 3 31.08 -5.72 15.94
C ASP A 3 30.21 -6.92 16.39
N GLY A 4 28.88 -6.79 16.32
CA GLY A 4 27.92 -7.85 16.60
C GLY A 4 26.74 -7.91 15.62
N TYR A 5 26.71 -7.08 14.58
CA TYR A 5 25.64 -7.12 13.57
C TYR A 5 26.12 -7.82 12.30
N THR A 6 25.36 -8.82 11.85
CA THR A 6 25.60 -9.45 10.55
C THR A 6 25.27 -8.48 9.42
N ALA A 7 25.91 -8.66 8.26
CA ALA A 7 25.60 -7.87 7.06
C ALA A 7 24.11 -7.97 6.69
N GLU A 8 23.49 -9.13 6.94
CA GLU A 8 22.06 -9.36 6.75
C GLU A 8 21.20 -8.43 7.63
N ILE A 9 21.49 -8.32 8.93
CA ILE A 9 20.72 -7.46 9.84
C ILE A 9 20.86 -6.00 9.40
N LEU A 10 22.08 -5.56 9.04
CA LEU A 10 22.31 -4.20 8.55
C LEU A 10 21.55 -3.93 7.24
N ALA A 11 21.52 -4.90 6.32
CA ALA A 11 20.74 -4.80 5.09
C ALA A 11 19.23 -4.72 5.35
N ARG A 12 18.71 -5.51 6.30
CA ARG A 12 17.29 -5.44 6.73
C ARG A 12 16.96 -4.07 7.33
N VAL A 13 17.78 -3.54 8.23
CA VAL A 13 17.58 -2.22 8.85
C VAL A 13 17.64 -1.10 7.81
N GLN A 14 18.61 -1.14 6.90
CA GLN A 14 18.73 -0.15 5.83
C GLN A 14 17.52 -0.19 4.89
N PHE A 15 17.12 -1.38 4.45
CA PHE A 15 15.97 -1.54 3.57
C PHE A 15 14.66 -1.13 4.25
N ALA A 16 14.48 -1.47 5.53
CA ALA A 16 13.34 -1.07 6.34
C ALA A 16 13.23 0.46 6.44
N PHE A 17 14.34 1.16 6.68
CA PHE A 17 14.36 2.62 6.67
C PHE A 17 13.96 3.18 5.31
N THR A 18 14.56 2.67 4.23
CA THR A 18 14.31 3.17 2.87
C THR A 18 12.86 2.94 2.43
N VAL A 19 12.31 1.73 2.61
CA VAL A 19 10.92 1.43 2.21
C VAL A 19 9.91 2.19 3.08
N SER A 20 10.16 2.35 4.38
CA SER A 20 9.28 3.11 5.29
C SER A 20 9.25 4.59 4.95
N PHE A 21 10.38 5.17 4.54
CA PHE A 21 10.42 6.54 4.05
C PHE A 21 9.78 6.66 2.68
N HIS A 22 10.06 5.72 1.77
CA HIS A 22 9.53 5.71 0.42
C HIS A 22 7.99 5.69 0.45
N ILE A 23 7.36 4.75 1.15
CA ILE A 23 5.90 4.51 1.07
C ILE A 23 5.04 5.74 1.40
N ILE A 24 5.54 6.66 2.23
CA ILE A 24 4.85 7.92 2.56
C ILE A 24 4.49 8.71 1.29
N PHE A 25 5.37 8.70 0.28
CA PHE A 25 5.20 9.52 -0.91
C PHE A 25 4.26 8.88 -1.95
N PRO A 26 4.45 7.62 -2.42
CA PRO A 26 3.52 6.97 -3.33
C PRO A 26 2.13 6.77 -2.75
N ALA A 27 2.00 6.37 -1.47
CA ALA A 27 0.68 6.19 -0.85
C ALA A 27 -0.12 7.50 -0.87
N PHE A 28 0.54 8.64 -0.67
CA PHE A 28 -0.12 9.93 -0.76
C PHE A 28 -0.33 10.41 -2.20
N SER A 29 0.64 10.20 -3.10
CA SER A 29 0.57 10.68 -4.48
C SER A 29 -0.49 9.94 -5.31
N ILE A 30 -0.68 8.63 -5.09
CA ILE A 30 -1.73 7.83 -5.76
C ILE A 30 -3.10 8.45 -5.53
N GLY A 31 -3.48 8.65 -4.27
CA GLY A 31 -4.79 9.23 -3.96
C GLY A 31 -4.89 10.70 -4.34
N LEU A 32 -3.78 11.46 -4.22
CA LEU A 32 -3.77 12.88 -4.58
C LEU A 32 -3.88 13.11 -6.09
N ALA A 33 -3.30 12.23 -6.93
CA ALA A 33 -3.46 12.26 -8.37
C ALA A 33 -4.94 12.06 -8.77
N SER A 34 -5.60 11.04 -8.19
CA SER A 34 -7.05 10.83 -8.38
C SER A 34 -7.86 12.03 -7.90
N PHE A 35 -7.53 12.61 -6.74
CA PHE A 35 -8.21 13.81 -6.23
C PHE A 35 -8.05 15.01 -7.18
N LEU A 36 -6.86 15.23 -7.73
CA LEU A 36 -6.61 16.29 -8.72
C LEU A 36 -7.39 16.06 -10.01
N ALA A 37 -7.51 14.81 -10.48
CA ALA A 37 -8.35 14.48 -11.62
C ALA A 37 -9.83 14.81 -11.34
N VAL A 38 -10.35 14.47 -10.16
CA VAL A 38 -11.73 14.80 -9.75
C VAL A 38 -11.94 16.32 -9.67
N LEU A 39 -11.03 17.06 -9.03
CA LEU A 39 -11.10 18.52 -8.96
C LEU A 39 -11.12 19.16 -10.36
N ASN A 40 -10.28 18.67 -11.27
CA ASN A 40 -10.23 19.18 -12.62
C ASN A 40 -11.50 18.85 -13.41
N ALA A 41 -12.03 17.63 -13.28
CA ALA A 41 -13.29 17.23 -13.89
C ALA A 41 -14.47 18.08 -13.37
N LEU A 42 -14.56 18.28 -12.05
CA LEU A 42 -15.60 19.11 -11.44
C LEU A 42 -15.51 20.57 -11.87
N TRP A 43 -14.28 21.10 -12.02
CA TRP A 43 -14.09 22.43 -12.58
C TRP A 43 -14.57 22.51 -14.03
N LEU A 44 -14.25 21.53 -14.88
CA LEU A 44 -14.71 21.53 -16.27
C LEU A 44 -16.23 21.44 -16.39
N TRP A 45 -16.86 20.65 -15.52
CA TRP A 45 -18.30 20.45 -15.53
C TRP A 45 -19.06 21.64 -14.94
N LYS A 46 -18.69 22.11 -13.75
CA LYS A 46 -19.44 23.15 -13.02
C LYS A 46 -18.94 24.57 -13.27
N ARG A 47 -17.70 24.72 -13.73
CA ARG A 47 -17.00 26.00 -13.90
C ARG A 47 -16.90 26.85 -12.63
N GLU A 48 -17.05 26.23 -11.45
CA GLU A 48 -16.81 26.89 -10.16
C GLU A 48 -15.31 27.08 -9.92
N GLU A 49 -14.88 28.33 -9.69
CA GLU A 49 -13.47 28.66 -9.44
C GLU A 49 -12.87 27.94 -8.23
N THR A 50 -13.69 27.57 -7.25
CA THR A 50 -13.23 26.90 -6.03
C THR A 50 -12.47 25.60 -6.35
N TYR A 51 -12.95 24.80 -7.31
CA TYR A 51 -12.26 23.57 -7.71
C TYR A 51 -10.92 23.85 -8.39
N LEU A 52 -10.82 24.93 -9.18
CA LEU A 52 -9.57 25.34 -9.79
C LEU A 52 -8.57 25.89 -8.76
N LYS A 53 -9.05 26.64 -7.75
CA LYS A 53 -8.21 27.10 -6.63
C LYS A 53 -7.64 25.90 -5.86
N LEU A 54 -8.47 24.93 -5.54
CA LEU A 54 -8.04 23.67 -4.90
C LEU A 54 -7.07 22.88 -5.77
N PHE A 55 -7.34 22.73 -7.07
CA PHE A 55 -6.43 22.06 -7.99
C PHE A 55 -5.05 22.71 -7.99
N ASN A 56 -4.99 24.05 -8.08
CA ASN A 56 -3.73 24.78 -8.09
C ASN A 56 -2.99 24.76 -6.74
N TYR A 57 -3.71 24.63 -5.63
CA TYR A 57 -3.14 24.44 -4.31
C TYR A 57 -2.48 23.04 -4.22
N TRP A 58 -3.26 22.00 -4.48
CA TRP A 58 -2.82 20.61 -4.29
C TRP A 58 -1.82 20.13 -5.34
N LYS A 59 -1.85 20.65 -6.57
CA LYS A 59 -0.88 20.24 -7.61
C LYS A 59 0.57 20.54 -7.24
N LYS A 60 0.82 21.59 -6.43
CA LYS A 60 2.17 21.93 -5.95
C LYS A 60 2.67 20.91 -4.94
N ILE A 61 1.80 20.55 -3.99
CA ILE A 61 2.09 19.54 -2.97
C ILE A 61 2.28 18.18 -3.64
N PHE A 62 1.42 17.84 -4.60
CA PHE A 62 1.54 16.65 -5.43
C PHE A 62 2.90 16.58 -6.13
N ALA A 63 3.35 17.67 -6.78
CA ALA A 63 4.64 17.68 -7.47
C ALA A 63 5.82 17.39 -6.53
N VAL A 64 5.78 17.90 -5.29
CA VAL A 64 6.81 17.63 -4.28
C VAL A 64 6.75 16.17 -3.82
N ALA A 65 5.56 15.68 -3.42
CA ALA A 65 5.39 14.31 -2.98
C ALA A 65 5.80 13.31 -4.09
N PHE A 66 5.33 13.55 -5.31
CA PHE A 66 5.69 12.77 -6.48
C PHE A 66 7.20 12.73 -6.70
N GLY A 67 7.87 13.90 -6.74
CA GLY A 67 9.32 13.98 -6.91
C GLY A 67 10.10 13.23 -5.82
N MET A 68 9.68 13.35 -4.56
CA MET A 68 10.29 12.59 -3.47
C MET A 68 10.05 11.08 -3.60
N GLY A 69 8.88 10.67 -4.08
CA GLY A 69 8.58 9.28 -4.43
C GLY A 69 9.54 8.73 -5.48
N VAL A 70 9.78 9.48 -6.57
CA VAL A 70 10.75 9.10 -7.62
C VAL A 70 12.14 8.88 -7.03
N VAL A 71 12.66 9.85 -6.28
CA VAL A 71 14.02 9.80 -5.74
C VAL A 71 14.19 8.64 -4.78
N SER A 72 13.25 8.45 -3.85
CA SER A 72 13.31 7.36 -2.88
C SER A 72 13.09 5.99 -3.52
N GLY A 73 12.27 5.88 -4.57
CA GLY A 73 12.03 4.64 -5.31
C GLY A 73 13.26 4.17 -6.08
N ILE A 74 14.03 5.10 -6.68
CA ILE A 74 15.31 4.78 -7.32
C ILE A 74 16.29 4.19 -6.30
N VAL A 75 16.40 4.79 -5.11
CA VAL A 75 17.28 4.26 -4.06
C VAL A 75 16.88 2.84 -3.66
N MET A 76 15.57 2.60 -3.49
CA MET A 76 15.03 1.27 -3.14
C MET A 76 15.32 0.22 -4.21
N SER A 77 15.15 0.54 -5.50
CA SER A 77 15.39 -0.43 -6.58
C SER A 77 16.86 -0.86 -6.67
N TYR A 78 17.81 0.07 -6.48
CA TYR A 78 19.23 -0.27 -6.41
C TYR A 78 19.57 -1.12 -5.18
N GLN A 79 18.94 -0.88 -4.02
CA GLN A 79 19.19 -1.68 -2.81
C GLN A 79 18.82 -3.16 -2.98
N ILE A 80 17.79 -3.48 -3.78
CA ILE A 80 17.44 -4.87 -4.09
C ILE A 80 18.64 -5.54 -4.79
N GLY A 81 19.24 -4.88 -5.78
CA GLY A 81 20.41 -5.42 -6.47
C GLY A 81 21.69 -5.48 -5.62
N THR A 82 21.99 -4.42 -4.87
CA THR A 82 23.27 -4.31 -4.16
C THR A 82 23.31 -5.12 -2.87
N ASN A 83 22.21 -5.14 -2.12
CA ASN A 83 22.17 -5.73 -0.78
C ASN A 83 21.55 -7.14 -0.78
N TRP A 84 20.77 -7.48 -1.81
CA TRP A 84 20.07 -8.76 -1.95
C TRP A 84 20.45 -9.45 -3.26
N SER A 85 21.75 -9.64 -3.49
CA SER A 85 22.29 -10.16 -4.75
C SER A 85 21.81 -11.58 -5.06
N VAL A 86 21.75 -12.47 -4.06
CA VAL A 86 21.26 -13.85 -4.23
C VAL A 86 19.76 -13.88 -4.55
N PHE A 87 18.97 -13.00 -3.93
CA PHE A 87 17.56 -12.82 -4.29
C PHE A 87 17.44 -12.32 -5.73
N SER A 88 18.20 -11.30 -6.09
CA SER A 88 18.20 -10.72 -7.45
C SER A 88 18.60 -11.74 -8.52
N ASP A 89 19.55 -12.63 -8.22
CA ASP A 89 19.95 -13.71 -9.13
C ASP A 89 18.85 -14.77 -9.25
N LYS A 90 18.33 -15.27 -8.12
CA LYS A 90 17.35 -16.36 -8.12
C LYS A 90 15.99 -15.95 -8.64
N ALA A 91 15.42 -14.84 -8.14
CA ALA A 91 14.07 -14.39 -8.46
C ALA A 91 14.04 -13.42 -9.64
N GLY A 92 15.20 -12.95 -10.11
CA GLY A 92 15.35 -11.98 -11.19
C GLY A 92 14.54 -12.30 -12.46
N PRO A 93 14.52 -13.55 -12.96
CA PRO A 93 13.76 -13.87 -14.18
C PRO A 93 12.24 -13.68 -14.05
N VAL A 94 11.68 -13.72 -12.83
CA VAL A 94 10.25 -13.48 -12.57
C VAL A 94 9.99 -12.04 -12.14
N VAL A 95 10.73 -11.56 -11.14
CA VAL A 95 10.51 -10.25 -10.51
C VAL A 95 11.00 -9.10 -11.40
N GLY A 96 12.14 -9.28 -12.07
CA GLY A 96 12.77 -8.26 -12.91
C GLY A 96 11.84 -7.72 -13.99
N PRO A 97 11.19 -8.57 -14.81
CA PRO A 97 10.21 -8.12 -15.79
C PRO A 97 9.04 -7.33 -15.20
N LEU A 98 8.48 -7.75 -14.07
CA LEU A 98 7.37 -7.02 -13.42
C LEU A 98 7.80 -5.61 -12.98
N MET A 99 8.99 -5.48 -12.37
CA MET A 99 9.57 -4.18 -12.01
C MET A 99 9.90 -3.33 -13.26
N ALA A 100 10.35 -3.96 -14.35
CA ALA A 100 10.60 -3.25 -15.60
C ALA A 100 9.30 -2.72 -16.22
N TYR A 101 8.20 -3.49 -16.16
CA TYR A 101 6.89 -3.04 -16.62
C TYR A 101 6.34 -1.86 -15.82
N GLU A 102 6.60 -1.79 -14.51
CA GLU A 102 6.28 -0.62 -13.71
C GLU A 102 6.90 0.65 -14.33
N VAL A 103 8.19 0.61 -14.62
CA VAL A 103 8.91 1.74 -15.22
C VAL A 103 8.37 2.03 -16.62
N LEU A 104 8.37 1.02 -17.50
CA LEU A 104 8.07 1.19 -18.92
C LEU A 104 6.63 1.61 -19.20
N SER A 105 5.66 1.15 -18.40
CA SER A 105 4.24 1.41 -18.64
C SER A 105 3.69 2.54 -17.76
N ALA A 106 3.88 2.46 -16.44
CA ALA A 106 3.27 3.41 -15.52
C ALA A 106 4.11 4.68 -15.40
N PHE A 107 5.41 4.54 -15.12
CA PHE A 107 6.29 5.69 -14.90
C PHE A 107 6.44 6.56 -16.14
N PHE A 108 6.58 5.96 -17.33
CA PHE A 108 6.61 6.72 -18.58
C PHE A 108 5.29 7.43 -18.88
N LEU A 109 4.15 6.80 -18.58
CA LEU A 109 2.84 7.43 -18.72
C LEU A 109 2.72 8.64 -17.78
N GLU A 110 3.10 8.48 -16.52
CA GLU A 110 3.12 9.57 -15.54
C GLU A 110 4.06 10.69 -15.97
N ALA A 111 5.34 10.39 -16.22
CA ALA A 111 6.35 11.38 -16.56
C ALA A 111 6.01 12.14 -17.86
N GLY A 112 5.45 11.46 -18.85
CA GLY A 112 5.03 12.06 -20.12
C GLY A 112 3.90 13.09 -19.96
N PHE A 113 2.90 12.80 -19.12
CA PHE A 113 1.73 13.67 -18.93
C PHE A 113 1.83 14.63 -17.74
N LEU A 114 2.73 14.37 -16.79
CA LEU A 114 2.94 15.18 -15.60
C LEU A 114 3.29 16.63 -15.95
N GLY A 115 4.18 16.84 -16.92
CA GLY A 115 4.54 18.18 -17.38
C GLY A 115 3.34 18.99 -17.87
N ILE A 116 2.41 18.33 -18.57
CA ILE A 116 1.16 18.96 -19.05
C ILE A 116 0.23 19.24 -17.88
N MET A 117 0.06 18.31 -16.94
CA MET A 117 -0.78 18.49 -15.75
C MET A 117 -0.29 19.65 -14.87
N LEU A 118 1.01 19.81 -14.69
CA LEU A 118 1.58 20.83 -13.80
C LEU A 118 1.62 22.22 -14.46
N PHE A 119 2.07 22.28 -15.72
CA PHE A 119 2.43 23.53 -16.40
C PHE A 119 1.60 23.82 -17.66
N GLY A 120 0.89 22.83 -18.19
CA GLY A 120 0.21 22.90 -19.48
C GLY A 120 -1.08 23.71 -19.50
N ARG A 121 -1.66 24.10 -18.36
CA ARG A 121 -3.02 24.70 -18.32
C ARG A 121 -3.23 25.93 -19.22
N LYS A 122 -2.20 26.77 -19.40
CA LYS A 122 -2.26 27.93 -20.30
C LYS A 122 -1.73 27.65 -21.71
N ARG A 123 -1.22 26.45 -21.97
CA ARG A 123 -0.54 26.04 -23.21
C ARG A 123 -1.32 25.00 -24.01
N VAL A 124 -2.15 24.21 -23.34
CA VAL A 124 -3.03 23.20 -23.95
C VAL A 124 -4.49 23.53 -23.64
N GLY A 125 -5.40 23.03 -24.48
CA GLY A 125 -6.84 23.15 -24.22
C GLY A 125 -7.30 22.36 -23.00
N ASP A 126 -8.44 22.77 -22.45
CA ASP A 126 -9.10 22.16 -21.28
C ASP A 126 -9.23 20.63 -21.35
N GLY A 127 -9.63 20.11 -22.52
CA GLY A 127 -9.78 18.68 -22.75
C GLY A 127 -8.46 17.92 -22.67
N LEU A 128 -7.40 18.44 -23.30
CA LEU A 128 -6.07 17.83 -23.25
C LEU A 128 -5.46 17.92 -21.85
N HIS A 129 -5.69 19.02 -21.13
CA HIS A 129 -5.26 19.13 -19.73
C HIS A 129 -5.95 18.09 -18.85
N MET A 130 -7.26 17.88 -19.04
CA MET A 130 -8.00 16.85 -18.31
C MET A 130 -7.53 15.44 -18.65
N PHE A 131 -7.33 15.16 -19.93
CA PHE A 131 -6.78 13.89 -20.38
C PHE A 131 -5.42 13.60 -19.73
N ALA A 132 -4.51 14.57 -19.75
CA ALA A 132 -3.21 14.44 -19.09
C ALA A 132 -3.35 14.20 -17.57
N THR A 133 -4.24 14.94 -16.90
CA THR A 133 -4.48 14.77 -15.46
C THR A 133 -5.04 13.37 -15.13
N ALA A 134 -5.95 12.86 -15.97
CA ALA A 134 -6.51 11.52 -15.82
C ALA A 134 -5.45 10.43 -16.07
N LEU A 135 -4.59 10.60 -17.08
CA LEU A 135 -3.51 9.65 -17.35
C LEU A 135 -2.45 9.62 -16.25
N VAL A 136 -2.15 10.75 -15.60
CA VAL A 136 -1.29 10.75 -14.41
C VAL A 136 -1.95 9.94 -13.28
N ALA A 137 -3.24 10.13 -13.02
CA ALA A 137 -3.95 9.36 -12.00
C ALA A 137 -3.99 7.85 -12.33
N LEU A 138 -4.29 7.49 -13.58
CA LEU A 138 -4.28 6.09 -14.03
C LEU A 138 -2.88 5.48 -14.00
N GLY A 139 -1.85 6.26 -14.35
CA GLY A 139 -0.45 5.86 -14.23
C GLY A 139 -0.10 5.47 -12.81
N THR A 140 -0.45 6.32 -11.82
CA THR A 140 -0.14 6.02 -10.41
C THR A 140 -0.81 4.74 -9.90
N LEU A 141 -2.02 4.42 -10.41
CA LEU A 141 -2.68 3.15 -10.11
C LEU A 141 -2.02 1.96 -10.83
N ALA A 142 -1.56 2.16 -12.06
CA ALA A 142 -0.83 1.14 -12.81
C ALA A 142 0.54 0.84 -12.16
N SER A 143 1.24 1.85 -11.62
CA SER A 143 2.48 1.63 -10.86
C SER A 143 2.20 0.79 -9.61
N ALA A 144 1.18 1.17 -8.83
CA ALA A 144 0.76 0.38 -7.67
C ALA A 144 0.43 -1.07 -8.04
N THR A 145 -0.21 -1.30 -9.20
CA THR A 145 -0.53 -2.63 -9.73
C THR A 145 0.73 -3.46 -9.94
N TRP A 146 1.74 -2.93 -10.64
CA TRP A 146 2.96 -3.69 -10.93
C TRP A 146 3.80 -3.98 -9.70
N ILE A 147 4.02 -2.98 -8.83
CA ILE A 147 4.85 -3.19 -7.64
C ILE A 147 4.16 -4.10 -6.61
N LEU A 148 2.83 -4.05 -6.51
CA LEU A 148 2.11 -4.99 -5.66
C LEU A 148 2.05 -6.38 -6.27
N SER A 149 2.08 -6.52 -7.60
CA SER A 149 2.22 -7.83 -8.23
C SER A 149 3.54 -8.49 -7.80
N VAL A 150 4.65 -7.72 -7.82
CA VAL A 150 5.95 -8.16 -7.28
C VAL A 150 5.85 -8.55 -5.81
N ASN A 151 5.35 -7.66 -4.96
CA ASN A 151 5.26 -7.91 -3.52
C ASN A 151 4.37 -9.11 -3.21
N SER A 152 3.26 -9.29 -3.94
CA SER A 152 2.33 -10.40 -3.74
C SER A 152 2.95 -11.73 -4.19
N TRP A 153 3.71 -11.72 -5.30
CA TRP A 153 4.43 -12.92 -5.75
C TRP A 153 5.49 -13.35 -4.74
N MET A 154 6.17 -12.41 -4.07
CA MET A 154 7.11 -12.72 -2.97
C MET A 154 6.43 -13.38 -1.77
N GLN A 155 5.10 -13.34 -1.67
CA GLN A 155 4.32 -13.78 -0.52
C GLN A 155 3.58 -15.07 -0.82
N THR A 156 2.96 -15.15 -2.00
CA THR A 156 2.28 -16.33 -2.53
C THR A 156 2.83 -16.63 -3.93
N PRO A 157 4.07 -17.14 -4.06
CA PRO A 157 4.67 -17.43 -5.36
C PRO A 157 3.85 -18.45 -6.14
N ALA A 158 3.58 -18.17 -7.41
CA ALA A 158 2.83 -19.05 -8.31
C ALA A 158 3.35 -18.91 -9.76
N GLY A 159 3.03 -19.88 -10.61
CA GLY A 159 3.32 -19.83 -12.05
C GLY A 159 4.80 -19.88 -12.42
N PHE A 160 5.65 -20.47 -11.58
CA PHE A 160 7.09 -20.56 -11.81
C PHE A 160 7.59 -22.01 -11.73
N GLY A 161 8.68 -22.28 -12.46
CA GLY A 161 9.52 -23.47 -12.31
C GLY A 161 10.90 -23.10 -11.78
N ILE A 162 11.74 -24.09 -11.51
CA ILE A 162 13.14 -23.88 -11.10
C ILE A 162 14.05 -24.49 -12.16
N ASN A 163 14.97 -23.70 -12.71
CA ASN A 163 15.94 -24.17 -13.69
C ASN A 163 17.14 -24.90 -13.05
N ASP A 164 18.01 -25.47 -13.87
CA ASP A 164 19.18 -26.25 -13.41
C ASP A 164 20.18 -25.45 -12.55
N VAL A 165 20.17 -24.12 -12.66
CA VAL A 165 21.03 -23.23 -11.86
C VAL A 165 20.33 -22.71 -10.60
N GLY A 166 19.11 -23.18 -10.31
CA GLY A 166 18.37 -22.86 -9.09
C GLY A 166 17.66 -21.50 -9.11
N GLN A 167 17.42 -20.93 -10.29
CA GLN A 167 16.65 -19.70 -10.48
C GLN A 167 15.18 -20.02 -10.71
N PHE A 168 14.31 -19.14 -10.21
CA PHE A 168 12.88 -19.12 -10.51
C PHE A 168 12.70 -18.66 -11.94
N VAL A 169 12.07 -19.49 -12.78
CA VAL A 169 11.78 -19.17 -14.18
C VAL A 169 10.28 -19.13 -14.41
N PRO A 170 9.77 -18.18 -15.20
CA PRO A 170 8.34 -18.03 -15.43
C PRO A 170 7.79 -19.16 -16.29
N GLU A 171 6.72 -19.81 -15.82
CA GLU A 171 5.95 -20.81 -16.57
C GLU A 171 4.58 -20.26 -17.01
N ASP A 172 3.92 -19.49 -16.14
CA ASP A 172 2.64 -18.84 -16.42
C ASP A 172 2.62 -17.41 -15.87
N TRP A 173 2.69 -16.43 -16.79
CA TRP A 173 2.67 -15.01 -16.44
C TRP A 173 1.35 -14.56 -15.82
N TRP A 174 0.21 -15.18 -16.15
CA TRP A 174 -1.07 -14.81 -15.53
C TRP A 174 -1.10 -15.24 -14.08
N ALA A 175 -0.64 -16.47 -13.78
CA ALA A 175 -0.52 -16.96 -12.41
C ALA A 175 0.54 -16.18 -11.60
N ILE A 176 1.62 -15.73 -12.23
CA ILE A 176 2.63 -14.86 -11.59
C ILE A 176 2.01 -13.50 -11.23
N VAL A 177 1.39 -12.84 -12.20
CA VAL A 177 0.89 -11.47 -12.04
C VAL A 177 -0.29 -11.43 -11.08
N PHE A 178 -1.25 -12.33 -11.28
CA PHE A 178 -2.48 -12.47 -10.50
C PHE A 178 -2.39 -13.64 -9.52
N ASN A 179 -1.27 -13.71 -8.79
CA ASN A 179 -1.07 -14.70 -7.73
C ASN A 179 -2.12 -14.55 -6.60
N PRO A 180 -2.30 -15.58 -5.74
CA PRO A 180 -3.46 -15.66 -4.84
C PRO A 180 -3.67 -14.43 -3.94
N SER A 181 -2.60 -13.79 -3.48
CA SER A 181 -2.72 -12.61 -2.60
C SER A 181 -2.83 -11.27 -3.34
N PHE A 182 -2.55 -11.23 -4.64
CA PHE A 182 -2.45 -9.98 -5.41
C PHE A 182 -3.74 -9.13 -5.42
N PRO A 183 -4.93 -9.67 -5.78
CA PRO A 183 -6.13 -8.84 -5.85
C PRO A 183 -6.49 -8.19 -4.52
N TYR A 184 -6.33 -8.94 -3.42
CA TYR A 184 -6.61 -8.47 -2.07
C TYR A 184 -5.64 -7.38 -1.64
N ARG A 185 -4.33 -7.58 -1.86
CA ARG A 185 -3.28 -6.59 -1.56
C ARG A 185 -3.46 -5.31 -2.37
N LEU A 186 -3.78 -5.43 -3.67
CA LEU A 186 -4.01 -4.27 -4.53
C LEU A 186 -5.19 -3.43 -4.05
N VAL A 187 -6.34 -4.07 -3.83
CA VAL A 187 -7.55 -3.37 -3.37
C VAL A 187 -7.30 -2.72 -2.01
N HIS A 188 -6.73 -3.46 -1.06
CA HIS A 188 -6.45 -2.96 0.28
C HIS A 188 -5.49 -1.75 0.27
N MET A 189 -4.43 -1.80 -0.53
CA MET A 189 -3.43 -0.73 -0.60
C MET A 189 -3.96 0.52 -1.31
N VAL A 190 -4.72 0.36 -2.41
CA VAL A 190 -5.30 1.50 -3.14
C VAL A 190 -6.34 2.22 -2.29
N LEU A 191 -7.22 1.48 -1.61
CA LEU A 191 -8.18 2.07 -0.68
C LEU A 191 -7.47 2.78 0.49
N ALA A 192 -6.38 2.21 1.01
CA ALA A 192 -5.56 2.85 2.05
C ALA A 192 -4.89 4.15 1.56
N ALA A 193 -4.39 4.17 0.33
CA ALA A 193 -3.85 5.37 -0.31
C ALA A 193 -4.91 6.49 -0.42
N TYR A 194 -6.14 6.11 -0.81
CA TYR A 194 -7.27 7.04 -0.88
C TYR A 194 -7.70 7.58 0.49
N LEU A 195 -7.73 6.72 1.52
CA LEU A 195 -7.98 7.16 2.90
C LEU A 195 -6.87 8.08 3.39
N THR A 196 -5.61 7.79 3.07
CA THR A 196 -4.46 8.63 3.40
C THR A 196 -4.63 10.03 2.81
N THR A 197 -4.94 10.13 1.51
CA THR A 197 -5.24 11.43 0.89
C THR A 197 -6.44 12.11 1.54
N ALA A 198 -7.52 11.39 1.82
CA ALA A 198 -8.70 11.97 2.46
C ALA A 198 -8.39 12.54 3.85
N LEU A 199 -7.64 11.81 4.68
CA LEU A 199 -7.20 12.27 5.99
C LEU A 199 -6.28 13.50 5.90
N VAL A 200 -5.32 13.51 4.97
CA VAL A 200 -4.41 14.66 4.79
C VAL A 200 -5.16 15.89 4.27
N VAL A 201 -5.98 15.73 3.23
CA VAL A 201 -6.80 16.83 2.69
C VAL A 201 -7.80 17.33 3.72
N GLY A 202 -8.42 16.43 4.48
CA GLY A 202 -9.31 16.74 5.59
C GLY A 202 -8.61 17.49 6.72
N ALA A 203 -7.42 17.06 7.14
CA ALA A 203 -6.64 17.72 8.18
C ALA A 203 -6.24 19.15 7.78
N VAL A 204 -5.75 19.32 6.54
CA VAL A 204 -5.43 20.64 6.00
C VAL A 204 -6.70 21.50 5.88
N GLY A 205 -7.80 20.94 5.41
CA GLY A 205 -9.10 21.62 5.34
C GLY A 205 -9.60 22.08 6.70
N GLY A 206 -9.53 21.21 7.70
CA GLY A 206 -9.90 21.50 9.08
C GLY A 206 -9.02 22.61 9.67
N LEU A 207 -7.71 22.55 9.46
CA LEU A 207 -6.79 23.59 9.93
C LEU A 207 -7.09 24.97 9.33
N HIS A 208 -7.39 25.03 8.02
CA HIS A 208 -7.80 26.27 7.39
C HIS A 208 -9.13 26.79 7.95
N LEU A 209 -10.11 25.92 8.18
CA LEU A 209 -11.41 26.29 8.76
C LEU A 209 -11.31 26.74 10.22
N LEU A 210 -10.37 26.21 11.00
CA LEU A 210 -10.10 26.69 12.37
C LEU A 210 -9.53 28.11 12.39
N ARG A 211 -8.87 28.53 11.31
CA ARG A 211 -8.30 29.88 11.17
C ARG A 211 -9.28 30.85 10.52
N ASP A 212 -10.03 30.39 9.53
CA ASP A 212 -11.08 31.15 8.86
C ASP A 212 -12.27 30.23 8.51
N HIS A 213 -13.32 30.30 9.31
CA HIS A 213 -14.54 29.52 9.10
C HIS A 213 -15.29 29.88 7.80
N ALA A 214 -15.03 31.06 7.22
CA ALA A 214 -15.67 31.54 6.00
C ALA A 214 -14.94 31.08 4.71
N ASP A 215 -13.78 30.44 4.82
CA ASP A 215 -13.04 29.93 3.67
C ASP A 215 -13.83 28.82 2.94
N ARG A 216 -14.41 29.22 1.80
CA ARG A 216 -15.21 28.32 0.95
C ARG A 216 -14.38 27.19 0.34
N ALA A 217 -13.11 27.42 0.02
CA ALA A 217 -12.25 26.39 -0.56
C ALA A 217 -11.88 25.35 0.50
N ALA A 218 -11.52 25.81 1.70
CA ALA A 218 -11.27 24.94 2.84
C ALA A 218 -12.49 24.08 3.19
N ARG A 219 -13.68 24.70 3.24
CA ARG A 219 -14.94 23.98 3.47
C ARG A 219 -15.21 22.91 2.41
N ARG A 220 -14.95 23.24 1.14
CA ARG A 220 -15.16 22.30 0.03
C ARG A 220 -14.22 21.10 0.11
N MET A 221 -12.92 21.31 0.30
CA MET A 221 -11.96 20.19 0.39
C MET A 221 -12.17 19.34 1.64
N PHE A 222 -12.51 19.97 2.77
CA PHE A 222 -12.88 19.26 3.99
C PHE A 222 -14.10 18.36 3.78
N SER A 223 -15.17 18.89 3.17
CA SER A 223 -16.37 18.10 2.87
C SER A 223 -16.08 16.95 1.90
N MET A 224 -15.31 17.17 0.84
CA MET A 224 -14.91 16.11 -0.09
C MET A 224 -14.11 15.00 0.62
N ALA A 225 -13.20 15.37 1.51
CA ALA A 225 -12.45 14.42 2.34
C ALA A 225 -13.37 13.60 3.26
N MET A 226 -14.31 14.23 3.97
CA MET A 226 -15.23 13.52 4.86
C MET A 226 -16.14 12.54 4.09
N TRP A 227 -16.61 12.92 2.90
CA TRP A 227 -17.37 12.01 2.04
C TRP A 227 -16.52 10.82 1.57
N MET A 228 -15.26 11.06 1.22
CA MET A 228 -14.34 9.98 0.86
C MET A 228 -14.13 9.01 2.03
N LEU A 229 -13.89 9.51 3.24
CA LEU A 229 -13.77 8.67 4.44
C LEU A 229 -15.03 7.85 4.70
N LEU A 230 -16.20 8.48 4.60
CA LEU A 230 -17.48 7.80 4.86
C LEU A 230 -17.70 6.62 3.91
N LEU A 231 -17.34 6.76 2.63
CA LEU A 231 -17.57 5.74 1.62
C LEU A 231 -16.45 4.69 1.56
N VAL A 232 -15.21 5.11 1.73
CA VAL A 232 -14.04 4.24 1.52
C VAL A 232 -13.68 3.45 2.77
N THR A 233 -13.92 3.97 3.97
CA THR A 233 -13.61 3.25 5.23
C THR A 233 -14.36 1.91 5.33
N PRO A 234 -15.67 1.81 5.05
CA PRO A 234 -16.34 0.51 5.04
C PRO A 234 -15.75 -0.46 4.01
N LEU A 235 -15.38 0.04 2.82
CA LEU A 235 -14.73 -0.77 1.79
C LEU A 235 -13.35 -1.25 2.22
N GLN A 236 -12.57 -0.40 2.91
CA GLN A 236 -11.27 -0.77 3.49
C GLN A 236 -11.42 -1.88 4.53
N ILE A 237 -12.43 -1.79 5.40
CA ILE A 237 -12.69 -2.80 6.43
C ILE A 237 -13.01 -4.15 5.77
N LEU A 238 -13.90 -4.17 4.77
CA LEU A 238 -14.23 -5.38 4.02
C LEU A 238 -13.01 -5.95 3.26
N ALA A 239 -12.25 -5.08 2.58
CA ALA A 239 -11.03 -5.50 1.89
C ALA A 239 -9.96 -6.03 2.86
N GLY A 240 -9.87 -5.46 4.07
CA GLY A 240 -9.02 -5.92 5.15
C GLY A 240 -9.41 -7.30 5.67
N ASP A 241 -10.70 -7.52 5.92
CA ASP A 241 -11.24 -8.83 6.32
C ASP A 241 -10.90 -9.90 5.27
N MET A 242 -11.25 -9.65 4.00
CA MET A 242 -10.96 -10.59 2.91
C MET A 242 -9.46 -10.85 2.74
N HIS A 243 -8.62 -9.82 2.89
CA HIS A 243 -7.17 -9.99 2.84
C HIS A 243 -6.64 -10.81 4.03
N GLY A 244 -7.21 -10.61 5.23
CA GLY A 244 -6.90 -11.38 6.43
C GLY A 244 -7.23 -12.85 6.25
N LEU A 245 -8.41 -13.17 5.70
CA LEU A 245 -8.81 -14.55 5.40
C LEU A 245 -7.88 -15.22 4.37
N ASN A 246 -7.51 -14.50 3.31
CA ASN A 246 -6.55 -15.00 2.32
C ASN A 246 -5.17 -15.26 2.95
N THR A 247 -4.74 -14.39 3.86
CA THR A 247 -3.47 -14.55 4.59
C THR A 247 -3.55 -15.71 5.57
N LEU A 248 -4.68 -15.93 6.23
CA LEU A 248 -4.89 -17.10 7.09
C LEU A 248 -4.79 -18.41 6.31
N GLU A 249 -5.29 -18.45 5.07
CA GLU A 249 -5.21 -19.63 4.21
C GLU A 249 -3.77 -19.91 3.73
N HIS A 250 -3.04 -18.89 3.29
CA HIS A 250 -1.74 -19.07 2.63
C HIS A 250 -0.53 -18.89 3.55
N GLN A 251 -0.67 -18.14 4.64
CA GLN A 251 0.39 -17.75 5.57
C GLN A 251 -0.13 -17.69 7.03
N PRO A 252 -0.71 -18.78 7.57
CA PRO A 252 -1.39 -18.78 8.87
C PRO A 252 -0.49 -18.32 10.03
N ALA A 253 0.80 -18.70 10.03
CA ALA A 253 1.78 -18.30 11.04
C ALA A 253 1.86 -16.77 11.23
N LYS A 254 1.67 -15.99 10.16
CA LYS A 254 1.65 -14.52 10.26
C LYS A 254 0.42 -14.00 10.98
N VAL A 255 -0.73 -14.60 10.74
CA VAL A 255 -1.97 -14.22 11.41
C VAL A 255 -1.90 -14.60 12.89
N MET A 256 -1.43 -15.81 13.20
CA MET A 256 -1.21 -16.26 14.57
C MET A 256 -0.29 -15.33 15.36
N ALA A 257 0.86 -14.98 14.77
CA ALA A 257 1.81 -14.05 15.37
C ALA A 257 1.24 -12.62 15.51
N MET A 258 0.52 -12.13 14.50
CA MET A 258 -0.13 -10.81 14.53
C MET A 258 -1.21 -10.71 15.61
N GLU A 259 -2.00 -11.76 15.77
CA GLU A 259 -3.05 -11.86 16.81
C GLU A 259 -2.48 -12.17 18.20
N GLY A 260 -1.20 -12.53 18.30
CA GLY A 260 -0.55 -12.90 19.55
C GLY A 260 -1.03 -14.23 20.12
N HIS A 261 -1.46 -15.15 19.25
CA HIS A 261 -1.96 -16.47 19.62
C HIS A 261 -0.80 -17.48 19.68
N TYR A 262 -0.16 -17.58 20.84
CA TYR A 262 0.84 -18.61 21.08
C TYR A 262 0.22 -20.01 21.21
N ASP A 263 -0.87 -20.12 21.98
CA ASP A 263 -1.60 -21.37 22.16
C ASP A 263 -2.80 -21.47 21.22
N SER A 264 -3.15 -22.70 20.84
CA SER A 264 -4.36 -23.00 20.07
C SER A 264 -5.65 -22.82 20.88
N HIS A 265 -6.70 -22.33 20.23
CA HIS A 265 -7.99 -21.99 20.83
C HIS A 265 -9.12 -22.84 20.22
N PRO A 266 -9.49 -24.00 20.82
CA PRO A 266 -10.47 -24.90 20.25
C PRO A 266 -11.92 -24.37 20.26
N ASP A 267 -12.26 -23.51 21.23
CA ASP A 267 -13.62 -23.01 21.48
C ASP A 267 -13.79 -21.50 21.16
N GLY A 268 -12.92 -20.97 20.31
CA GLY A 268 -12.91 -19.58 19.88
C GLY A 268 -11.80 -18.74 20.50
N ALA A 269 -11.03 -18.02 19.68
CA ALA A 269 -9.90 -17.21 20.10
C ALA A 269 -10.31 -15.75 20.41
N PRO A 270 -9.69 -15.13 21.42
CA PRO A 270 -9.90 -13.72 21.73
C PRO A 270 -9.18 -12.83 20.72
N LEU A 271 -9.76 -11.66 20.44
CA LEU A 271 -9.04 -10.57 19.75
C LEU A 271 -8.23 -9.80 20.80
N ILE A 272 -6.92 -9.72 20.62
CA ILE A 272 -6.04 -8.93 21.48
C ILE A 272 -5.98 -7.50 20.94
N LEU A 273 -6.65 -6.56 21.62
CA LEU A 273 -6.65 -5.15 21.24
C LEU A 273 -5.33 -4.45 21.57
N PHE A 274 -4.69 -4.88 22.65
CA PHE A 274 -3.40 -4.38 23.11
C PHE A 274 -2.69 -5.43 23.94
N GLY A 275 -1.36 -5.48 23.84
CA GLY A 275 -0.52 -6.34 24.66
C GLY A 275 0.93 -6.21 24.25
N ILE A 276 1.85 -6.68 25.10
CA ILE A 276 3.28 -6.73 24.81
C ILE A 276 3.68 -8.20 24.65
N PRO A 277 4.13 -8.62 23.46
CA PRO A 277 4.54 -10.01 23.26
C PRO A 277 5.77 -10.36 24.10
N ASN A 278 5.73 -11.52 24.74
CA ASN A 278 6.88 -12.14 25.39
C ASN A 278 7.16 -13.51 24.75
N PRO A 279 8.05 -13.55 23.74
CA PRO A 279 8.43 -14.79 23.07
C PRO A 279 9.09 -15.81 24.00
N GLU A 280 9.86 -15.38 24.99
CA GLU A 280 10.56 -16.29 25.93
C GLU A 280 9.57 -17.11 26.77
N GLU A 281 8.44 -16.50 27.14
CA GLU A 281 7.40 -17.12 27.95
C GLU A 281 6.20 -17.58 27.11
N LYS A 282 6.27 -17.46 25.78
CA LYS A 282 5.18 -17.71 24.82
C LYS A 282 3.83 -17.14 25.29
N ARG A 283 3.80 -15.87 25.72
CA ARG A 283 2.58 -15.20 26.20
C ARG A 283 2.51 -13.72 25.85
N ILE A 284 1.33 -13.13 25.97
CA ILE A 284 1.11 -11.68 25.82
C ILE A 284 0.94 -11.03 27.19
N ASN A 285 1.90 -10.17 27.57
CA ASN A 285 1.84 -9.40 28.80
C ASN A 285 0.88 -8.21 28.66
N TYR A 286 0.19 -7.85 29.75
CA TYR A 286 -0.75 -6.72 29.81
C TYR A 286 -1.86 -6.76 28.75
N ALA A 287 -2.32 -7.97 28.41
CA ALA A 287 -3.27 -8.16 27.32
C ALA A 287 -4.66 -7.56 27.64
N ILE A 288 -5.15 -6.71 26.75
CA ILE A 288 -6.53 -6.25 26.69
C ILE A 288 -7.20 -7.01 25.56
N GLN A 289 -8.18 -7.85 25.90
CA GLN A 289 -8.74 -8.81 24.95
C GLN A 289 -10.27 -8.75 24.92
N ILE A 290 -10.85 -8.99 23.74
CA ILE A 290 -12.27 -9.25 23.57
C ILE A 290 -12.47 -10.74 23.29
N PRO A 291 -13.15 -11.49 24.17
CA PRO A 291 -13.38 -12.91 23.99
C PRO A 291 -14.03 -13.23 22.64
N LYS A 292 -13.57 -14.30 21.97
CA LYS A 292 -14.13 -14.89 20.74
C LYS A 292 -14.13 -14.01 19.49
N LEU A 293 -13.72 -12.74 19.59
CA LEU A 293 -13.81 -11.80 18.49
C LEU A 293 -12.81 -12.12 17.37
N SER A 294 -11.65 -12.71 17.68
CA SER A 294 -10.70 -13.10 16.64
C SER A 294 -11.24 -14.24 15.78
N SER A 295 -11.85 -15.28 16.38
CA SER A 295 -12.56 -16.32 15.62
C SER A 295 -13.72 -15.77 14.79
N LEU A 296 -14.47 -14.79 15.33
CA LEU A 296 -15.52 -14.13 14.55
C LEU A 296 -14.97 -13.41 13.32
N ILE A 297 -13.79 -12.79 13.38
CA ILE A 297 -13.21 -12.07 12.24
C ILE A 297 -12.56 -13.05 11.26
N LEU A 298 -11.76 -13.99 11.76
CA LEU A 298 -10.90 -14.87 10.95
C LEU A 298 -11.59 -16.14 10.45
N LYS A 299 -12.72 -16.53 11.04
CA LYS A 299 -13.49 -17.72 10.65
C LYS A 299 -14.99 -17.45 10.50
N HIS A 300 -15.45 -16.23 10.79
CA HIS A 300 -16.86 -15.84 10.76
C HIS A 300 -17.76 -16.68 11.69
N ASP A 301 -17.20 -17.26 12.75
CA ASP A 301 -17.90 -17.99 13.80
C ASP A 301 -17.22 -17.76 15.17
N LEU A 302 -17.98 -17.40 16.20
CA LEU A 302 -17.47 -17.12 17.54
C LEU A 302 -16.79 -18.32 18.21
N ASN A 303 -17.17 -19.55 17.87
CA ASN A 303 -16.66 -20.77 18.47
C ASN A 303 -15.79 -21.58 17.51
N ALA A 304 -15.48 -21.05 16.32
CA ALA A 304 -14.59 -21.75 15.41
C ALA A 304 -13.18 -21.88 16.03
N PRO A 305 -12.58 -23.07 15.95
CA PRO A 305 -11.22 -23.29 16.43
C PRO A 305 -10.25 -22.45 15.61
N LEU A 306 -9.25 -21.91 16.29
CA LEU A 306 -8.11 -21.23 15.69
C LEU A 306 -6.82 -21.83 16.24
N ASP A 307 -5.96 -22.25 15.32
CA ASP A 307 -4.63 -22.76 15.64
C ASP A 307 -3.73 -21.61 16.12
N GLY A 308 -2.84 -21.91 17.06
CA GLY A 308 -1.82 -21.00 17.57
C GLY A 308 -0.43 -21.32 17.02
N LEU A 309 0.57 -20.53 17.43
CA LEU A 309 1.98 -20.78 17.09
C LEU A 309 2.51 -22.11 17.63
N ASP A 310 1.86 -22.70 18.64
CA ASP A 310 2.14 -24.05 19.13
C ASP A 310 2.02 -25.15 18.05
N THR A 311 1.37 -24.85 16.92
CA THR A 311 1.26 -25.74 15.76
C THR A 311 2.39 -25.55 14.72
N ILE A 312 3.23 -24.53 14.88
CA ILE A 312 4.31 -24.16 13.96
C ILE A 312 5.66 -24.52 14.60
N PRO A 313 6.63 -25.06 13.85
CA PRO A 313 7.99 -25.24 14.35
C PRO A 313 8.62 -23.89 14.76
N ASP A 314 9.29 -23.85 15.92
CA ASP A 314 9.92 -22.61 16.44
C ASP A 314 10.86 -21.92 15.43
N GLU A 315 11.51 -22.68 14.53
CA GLU A 315 12.41 -22.14 13.50
C GLU A 315 11.68 -21.47 12.32
N ASP A 316 10.39 -21.76 12.16
CA ASP A 316 9.52 -21.23 11.11
C ASP A 316 8.54 -20.15 11.65
N GLU A 317 8.59 -19.86 12.95
CA GLU A 317 7.87 -18.73 13.55
C GLU A 317 8.47 -17.38 13.05
N PRO A 318 7.62 -16.36 12.75
CA PRO A 318 8.05 -15.11 12.11
C PRO A 318 8.74 -14.07 13.02
#